data_AF-A0A968F1Y4-F1
#
_entry.id   AF-A0A968F1Y4-F1
#
_cell.length_a   1.000
_cell.length_b   1.000
_cell.length_c   1.000
_cell.angle_alpha   90.00
_cell.angle_beta   90.00
_cell.angle_gamma   90.00
#
_symmetry.space_group_name_H-M   'P 1'
#
loop_
_entity.id
_entity.type
_entity.pdbx_description
1 polymer ?
#
loop_
_entity_poly.entity_id
_entity_poly.type
_entity_poly.pdbx_seq_one_letter_code
_entity_poly.pdbx_strand_id
1 'polypeptide(L)'
;MRGKDDTKVVKSRGVFLLKIAIPVERGVLSPHFGHCAEFALIEADPISRKIIRTEIVSAPPHQPGLLPQWLGETGCNIIIAGGMGNRAISLFSQKGIEVICGAPSLNPQDIALAFLNGELQTSGNLCDEPGFKEAGGHNCKKHKQGL
;
A
#
# COMPACT_ATOMS: atom_id res chain seq x y z
N MET A 1 25.53 9.80 47.52
CA MET A 1 24.63 10.64 46.70
C MET A 1 24.78 10.23 45.24
N ARG A 2 23.64 10.09 44.52
CA ARG A 2 23.48 9.84 43.07
C ARG A 2 24.02 8.49 42.57
N GLY A 3 23.29 7.65 41.85
CA GLY A 3 21.97 7.69 41.24
C GLY A 3 21.93 6.47 40.33
N LYS A 4 20.91 5.63 40.49
CA LYS A 4 20.67 4.43 39.67
C LYS A 4 20.35 4.90 38.24
N ASP A 5 21.07 4.39 37.24
CA ASP A 5 20.56 4.38 35.86
C ASP A 5 20.33 2.93 35.46
N ASP A 6 19.15 2.45 35.85
CA ASP A 6 18.59 1.20 35.37
C ASP A 6 18.12 1.44 33.92
N THR A 7 19.03 1.37 32.96
CA THR A 7 18.65 1.25 31.55
C THR A 7 17.99 -0.12 31.36
N LYS A 8 16.69 -0.19 31.67
CA LYS A 8 15.86 -1.37 31.37
C LYS A 8 15.78 -1.50 29.86
N VAL A 9 16.52 -2.46 29.32
CA VAL A 9 16.21 -3.04 28.02
C VAL A 9 14.80 -3.62 28.10
N VAL A 10 13.82 -2.86 27.64
CA VAL A 10 12.44 -3.35 27.49
C VAL A 10 12.48 -4.35 26.35
N LYS A 11 12.54 -5.64 26.69
CA LYS A 11 12.25 -6.70 25.73
C LYS A 11 10.80 -6.51 25.30
N SER A 12 10.60 -6.01 24.08
CA SER A 12 9.31 -5.95 23.42
C SER A 12 8.70 -7.35 23.50
N ARG A 13 7.60 -7.50 24.26
CA ARG A 13 6.70 -8.65 24.05
C ARG A 13 6.42 -8.67 22.55
N GLY A 14 6.51 -9.82 21.89
CA GLY A 14 6.29 -9.94 20.46
C GLY A 14 4.90 -9.43 20.10
N VAL A 15 4.80 -8.14 19.77
CA VAL A 15 3.59 -7.52 19.25
C VAL A 15 3.64 -7.82 17.76
N PHE A 16 2.66 -8.56 17.26
CA PHE A 16 2.47 -8.71 15.83
C PHE A 16 1.95 -7.37 15.31
N LEU A 17 2.87 -6.51 14.91
CA LEU A 17 2.54 -5.24 14.27
C LEU A 17 2.05 -5.52 12.85
N LEU A 18 0.99 -4.82 12.48
CA LEU A 18 0.44 -4.82 11.14
C LEU A 18 1.12 -3.72 10.33
N LYS A 19 1.64 -4.06 9.16
CA LYS A 19 2.19 -3.10 8.21
C LYS A 19 1.22 -2.87 7.05
N ILE A 20 0.76 -1.63 6.91
CA ILE A 20 -0.18 -1.18 5.90
C ILE A 20 0.55 -0.25 4.93
N ALA A 21 0.44 -0.51 3.63
CA ALA A 21 0.95 0.37 2.58
C ALA A 21 -0.22 1.10 1.89
N ILE A 22 -0.10 2.41 1.76
CA ILE A 22 -1.11 3.26 1.10
C ILE A 22 -0.39 4.07 0.01
N PRO A 23 -0.78 3.99 -1.27
CA PRO A 23 -0.22 4.85 -2.31
C PRO A 23 -0.69 6.29 -2.07
N VAL A 24 0.22 7.26 -2.07
CA VAL A 24 -0.05 8.66 -1.76
C VAL A 24 0.31 9.58 -2.91
N GLU A 25 -0.58 10.52 -3.23
CA GLU A 25 -0.29 11.66 -4.09
C GLU A 25 -0.72 12.93 -3.36
N ARG A 26 0.19 13.92 -3.26
CA ARG A 26 -0.08 15.22 -2.61
C ARG A 26 -0.62 15.08 -1.18
N GLY A 27 -0.14 14.09 -0.44
CA GLY A 27 -0.49 13.87 0.97
C GLY A 27 -1.81 13.13 1.23
N VAL A 28 -2.52 12.70 0.18
CA VAL A 28 -3.74 11.87 0.28
C VAL A 28 -3.61 10.59 -0.53
N LEU A 29 -4.47 9.60 -0.26
CA LEU A 29 -4.50 8.36 -1.03
C LEU A 29 -4.65 8.64 -2.54
N SER A 30 -3.83 7.98 -3.34
CA SER A 30 -3.90 8.01 -4.80
C SER A 30 -5.04 7.11 -5.32
N PRO A 31 -5.87 7.60 -6.26
CA PRO A 31 -6.90 6.78 -6.90
C PRO A 31 -6.31 5.67 -7.78
N HIS A 32 -5.06 5.79 -8.20
CA HIS A 32 -4.39 4.83 -9.09
C HIS A 32 -3.10 4.32 -8.48
N PHE A 33 -3.10 3.04 -8.08
CA PHE A 33 -1.93 2.41 -7.48
C PHE A 33 -0.68 2.46 -8.38
N GLY A 34 -0.83 2.24 -9.70
CA GLY A 34 0.29 2.08 -10.62
C GLY A 34 1.08 3.34 -10.99
N HIS A 35 0.50 4.53 -10.79
CA HIS A 35 1.12 5.83 -11.15
C HIS A 35 1.59 6.62 -9.94
N CYS A 36 1.61 6.00 -8.77
CA CYS A 36 1.92 6.67 -7.54
C CYS A 36 3.45 6.80 -7.35
N ALA A 37 3.89 7.99 -6.95
CA ALA A 37 5.30 8.29 -6.71
C ALA A 37 5.74 7.96 -5.27
N GLU A 38 4.81 7.81 -4.33
CA GLU A 38 5.10 7.66 -2.91
C GLU A 38 4.14 6.69 -2.22
N PHE A 39 4.60 6.04 -1.15
CA PHE A 39 3.78 5.19 -0.29
C PHE A 39 3.89 5.66 1.16
N ALA A 40 2.75 5.73 1.84
CA ALA A 40 2.72 5.75 3.29
C ALA A 40 2.80 4.31 3.79
N LEU A 41 3.90 3.97 4.48
CA LEU A 41 4.06 2.74 5.22
C LEU A 41 3.68 3.00 6.68
N ILE A 42 2.62 2.34 7.13
CA ILE A 42 2.05 2.53 8.45
C ILE A 42 2.22 1.24 9.23
N GLU A 43 2.92 1.32 10.37
CA GLU A 43 2.98 0.24 11.35
C GLU A 43 1.94 0.52 12.43
N ALA A 44 1.07 -0.45 12.67
CA ALA A 44 -0.03 -0.35 13.62
C ALA A 44 -0.11 -1.57 14.52
N ASP A 45 -0.60 -1.36 15.74
CA ASP A 45 -1.02 -2.43 16.63
C ASP A 45 -2.51 -2.71 16.41
N PRO A 46 -2.89 -3.87 15.84
CA PRO A 46 -4.28 -4.19 15.58
C PRO A 46 -5.09 -4.48 16.85
N ILE A 47 -4.45 -4.85 17.97
CA ILE A 47 -5.13 -5.14 19.24
C ILE A 47 -5.53 -3.84 19.93
N SER A 48 -4.60 -2.90 20.06
CA SER A 48 -4.89 -1.60 20.66
C SER A 48 -5.48 -0.59 19.68
N ARG A 49 -5.52 -0.93 18.38
CA ARG A 49 -5.99 -0.08 17.27
C ARG A 49 -5.25 1.26 17.19
N LYS A 50 -3.92 1.21 17.34
CA LYS A 50 -3.06 2.39 17.35
C LYS A 50 -2.05 2.35 16.24
N ILE A 51 -1.86 3.49 15.59
CA ILE A 51 -0.70 3.72 14.74
C ILE A 51 0.53 3.88 15.63
N ILE A 52 1.56 3.11 15.34
CA ILE A 52 2.86 3.15 16.03
C ILE A 52 3.85 4.01 15.26
N ARG A 53 3.85 3.89 13.93
CA ARG A 53 4.76 4.64 13.06
C ARG A 53 4.12 4.89 11.70
N THR A 54 4.47 6.02 11.10
CA THR A 54 4.16 6.33 9.71
C THR A 54 5.43 6.82 9.03
N GLU A 55 5.70 6.32 7.84
CA GLU A 55 6.82 6.72 7.01
C GLU A 55 6.33 6.95 5.58
N ILE A 56 6.70 8.07 4.96
CA ILE A 56 6.49 8.30 3.53
C ILE A 56 7.77 7.86 2.82
N VAL A 57 7.64 6.95 1.86
CA VAL A 57 8.75 6.44 1.05
C VAL A 57 8.48 6.64 -0.43
N SER A 58 9.50 6.96 -1.21
CA SER A 58 9.35 7.04 -2.67
C SER A 58 9.18 5.63 -3.27
N ALA A 59 8.30 5.53 -4.25
CA ALA A 59 8.14 4.32 -5.04
C ALA A 59 9.43 4.04 -5.83
N PRO A 60 9.82 2.76 -5.99
CA PRO A 60 10.89 2.40 -6.91
C PRO A 60 10.51 2.75 -8.36
N PRO A 61 11.48 2.83 -9.29
CA PRO A 61 11.20 3.11 -10.71
C PRO A 61 10.11 2.18 -11.26
N HIS A 62 9.17 2.74 -12.03
CA HIS A 62 8.04 1.97 -12.54
C HIS A 62 8.51 0.85 -13.49
N GLN A 63 8.43 -0.39 -13.02
CA GLN A 63 8.66 -1.59 -13.83
C GLN A 63 7.58 -2.63 -13.54
N PRO A 64 7.05 -3.33 -14.56
CA PRO A 64 6.05 -4.38 -14.36
C PRO A 64 6.54 -5.44 -13.37
N GLY A 65 5.78 -5.66 -12.30
CA GLY A 65 6.09 -6.69 -11.28
C GLY A 65 7.06 -6.26 -10.17
N LEU A 66 7.70 -5.09 -10.27
CA LEU A 66 8.66 -4.62 -9.26
C LEU A 66 7.97 -4.22 -7.94
N LEU A 67 6.84 -3.51 -8.02
CA LEU A 67 6.11 -3.06 -6.83
C LEU A 67 5.62 -4.21 -5.93
N PRO A 68 5.03 -5.31 -6.48
CA PRO A 68 4.70 -6.50 -5.69
C PRO A 68 5.88 -7.13 -4.96
N GLN A 69 7.03 -7.22 -5.62
CA GLN A 69 8.23 -7.75 -4.99
C GLN A 69 8.72 -6.82 -3.88
N TRP A 70 8.88 -5.53 -4.19
CA TRP A 70 9.40 -4.54 -3.25
C TRP A 70 8.54 -4.43 -2.00
N LEU A 71 7.21 -4.30 -2.12
CA LEU A 71 6.32 -4.25 -0.96
C LEU A 71 6.32 -5.57 -0.17
N GLY A 72 6.44 -6.72 -0.83
CA GLY A 72 6.64 -8.01 -0.16
C GLY A 72 7.89 -8.04 0.72
N GLU A 73 8.99 -7.48 0.22
CA GLU A 73 10.25 -7.40 0.97
C GLU A 73 10.18 -6.43 2.16
N THR A 74 9.29 -5.43 2.14
CA THR A 74 9.07 -4.54 3.30
C THR A 74 8.37 -5.22 4.48
N GLY A 75 7.85 -6.43 4.29
CA GLY A 75 6.97 -7.11 5.25
C GLY A 75 5.57 -6.50 5.30
N CYS A 76 5.11 -5.89 4.20
CA CYS A 76 3.76 -5.36 4.08
C CYS A 76 2.75 -6.48 4.28
N ASN A 77 1.69 -6.23 5.05
CA ASN A 77 0.60 -7.17 5.25
C ASN A 77 -0.61 -6.79 4.40
N ILE A 78 -0.91 -5.49 4.31
CA ILE A 78 -2.13 -4.97 3.68
C ILE A 78 -1.79 -3.77 2.79
N ILE A 79 -2.38 -3.71 1.61
CA ILE A 79 -2.38 -2.54 0.75
C ILE A 79 -3.79 -1.97 0.70
N ILE A 80 -3.96 -0.68 1.00
CA ILE A 80 -5.24 0.01 0.86
C ILE A 80 -5.10 1.04 -0.26
N ALA A 81 -5.90 0.91 -1.31
CA ALA A 81 -5.82 1.73 -2.52
C ALA A 81 -7.21 2.19 -2.99
N GLY A 82 -7.24 3.23 -3.82
CA GLY A 82 -8.47 3.69 -4.48
C GLY A 82 -8.86 2.74 -5.60
N GLY A 83 -7.91 2.42 -6.49
CA GLY A 83 -8.06 1.43 -7.55
C GLY A 83 -6.75 0.72 -7.86
N MET A 84 -6.86 -0.56 -8.21
CA MET A 84 -5.72 -1.41 -8.59
C MET A 84 -6.14 -2.40 -9.67
N GLY A 85 -5.32 -2.58 -10.71
CA GLY A 85 -5.60 -3.56 -11.75
C GLY A 85 -5.54 -5.01 -11.24
N ASN A 86 -6.41 -5.88 -11.74
CA ASN A 86 -6.56 -7.28 -11.30
C ASN A 86 -5.25 -8.08 -11.33
N ARG A 87 -4.37 -7.82 -12.32
CA ARG A 87 -3.05 -8.45 -12.40
C ARG A 87 -2.18 -8.12 -11.18
N ALA A 88 -2.17 -6.86 -10.73
CA ALA A 88 -1.39 -6.45 -9.57
C ALA A 88 -1.97 -7.06 -8.28
N ILE A 89 -3.29 -7.06 -8.13
CA ILE A 89 -3.99 -7.71 -7.01
C ILE A 89 -3.55 -9.18 -6.90
N SER A 90 -3.60 -9.94 -8.01
CA SER A 90 -3.17 -11.35 -8.02
C SER A 90 -1.71 -11.54 -7.61
N LEU A 91 -0.81 -10.64 -8.01
CA LEU A 91 0.60 -10.71 -7.63
C LEU A 91 0.81 -10.45 -6.13
N PHE A 92 0.07 -9.50 -5.54
CA PHE A 92 0.10 -9.24 -4.10
C PHE A 92 -0.47 -10.42 -3.30
N SER A 93 -1.60 -10.98 -3.72
CA SER A 93 -2.18 -12.15 -3.06
C SER A 93 -1.24 -13.37 -3.08
N GLN A 94 -0.50 -13.59 -4.18
CA GLN A 94 0.53 -14.64 -4.25
C GLN A 94 1.69 -14.42 -3.27
N LYS A 95 1.91 -13.18 -2.81
CA LYS A 95 2.90 -12.83 -1.79
C LYS A 95 2.32 -12.83 -0.37
N GLY A 96 1.05 -13.21 -0.20
CA GLY A 96 0.36 -13.18 1.09
C GLY A 96 -0.01 -11.77 1.55
N ILE A 97 -0.06 -10.80 0.63
CA ILE A 97 -0.47 -9.43 0.91
C ILE A 97 -1.96 -9.28 0.58
N GLU A 98 -2.73 -8.81 1.55
CA GLU A 98 -4.14 -8.47 1.36
C GLU A 98 -4.26 -7.13 0.63
N VAL A 99 -5.21 -7.01 -0.29
CA VAL A 99 -5.46 -5.77 -1.02
C VAL A 99 -6.90 -5.33 -0.83
N ILE A 100 -7.08 -4.09 -0.38
CA ILE A 100 -8.36 -3.42 -0.21
C ILE A 100 -8.43 -2.29 -1.22
N CYS A 101 -9.43 -2.33 -2.11
CA CYS A 101 -9.65 -1.32 -3.13
C CYS A 101 -10.92 -0.49 -2.84
N GLY A 102 -11.05 0.67 -3.47
CA GLY A 102 -12.19 1.56 -3.32
C GLY A 102 -12.14 2.44 -2.07
N ALA A 103 -10.97 2.58 -1.44
CA ALA A 103 -10.82 3.49 -0.32
C ALA A 103 -10.91 4.96 -0.79
N PRO A 104 -11.51 5.86 0.00
CA PRO A 104 -11.63 7.27 -0.36
C PRO A 104 -10.27 7.97 -0.38
N SER A 105 -10.14 9.03 -1.19
CA SER A 105 -8.94 9.86 -1.23
C SER A 105 -8.88 10.76 0.01
N LEU A 106 -8.36 10.21 1.10
CA LEU A 106 -8.19 10.86 2.40
C LEU A 106 -6.72 10.76 2.86
N ASN A 107 -6.42 11.36 4.02
CA ASN A 107 -5.12 11.21 4.65
C ASN A 107 -4.83 9.73 4.96
N PRO A 108 -3.59 9.23 4.73
CA PRO A 108 -3.23 7.83 4.98
C PRO A 108 -3.45 7.36 6.42
N GLN A 109 -3.21 8.22 7.41
CA GLN A 109 -3.42 7.87 8.82
C GLN A 109 -4.91 7.72 9.15
N ASP A 110 -5.76 8.59 8.61
CA ASP A 110 -7.22 8.49 8.78
C ASP A 110 -7.75 7.19 8.17
N ILE A 111 -7.25 6.82 6.98
CA ILE A 111 -7.60 5.55 6.32
C ILE A 111 -7.16 4.35 7.16
N ALA A 112 -5.92 4.36 7.68
CA ALA A 112 -5.43 3.28 8.52
C ALA A 112 -6.20 3.17 9.84
N LEU A 113 -6.55 4.30 10.48
CA LEU A 113 -7.38 4.30 11.69
C LEU A 113 -8.80 3.78 11.41
N ALA A 114 -9.44 4.24 10.33
CA ALA A 114 -10.74 3.73 9.92
C ALA A 114 -10.70 2.22 9.65
N PHE A 115 -9.63 1.73 9.00
CA PHE A 115 -9.41 0.30 8.80
C PHE A 115 -9.29 -0.46 10.12
N LEU A 116 -8.43 0.01 11.05
CA LEU A 116 -8.23 -0.62 12.36
C LEU A 116 -9.51 -0.66 13.21
N ASN A 117 -10.40 0.31 13.02
CA ASN A 117 -11.69 0.37 13.71
C ASN A 117 -12.80 -0.44 13.02
N GLY A 118 -12.57 -0.97 11.81
CA GLY A 118 -13.59 -1.64 11.02
C GLY A 118 -14.62 -0.68 10.40
N GLU A 119 -14.26 0.59 10.24
CA GLU A 119 -15.14 1.67 9.78
C GLU A 119 -14.81 2.14 8.35
N LEU A 120 -13.71 1.66 7.76
CA LEU A 120 -13.30 2.04 6.41
C LEU A 120 -14.36 1.65 5.37
N GLN A 121 -14.98 2.66 4.77
CA GLN A 121 -15.94 2.47 3.69
C GLN A 121 -15.22 2.33 2.36
N THR A 122 -15.55 1.30 1.60
CA THR A 122 -14.95 1.04 0.28
C THR A 122 -16.00 1.01 -0.82
N SER A 123 -15.75 1.68 -1.94
CA SER A 123 -16.65 1.70 -3.10
C SER A 123 -16.46 0.53 -4.09
N GLY A 124 -15.62 -0.45 -3.76
CA GLY A 124 -15.20 -1.52 -4.68
C GLY A 124 -14.07 -1.09 -5.63
N ASN A 125 -13.52 -2.05 -6.38
CA ASN A 125 -12.42 -1.78 -7.31
C ASN A 125 -12.95 -1.14 -8.61
N LEU A 126 -12.62 0.13 -8.84
CA LEU A 126 -13.09 0.92 -9.99
C LEU A 126 -12.35 0.61 -11.31
N CYS A 127 -11.43 -0.36 -11.33
CA CYS A 127 -10.56 -0.63 -12.47
C CYS A 127 -11.18 -1.48 -13.61
N ASP A 128 -12.49 -1.77 -13.58
CA ASP A 128 -13.19 -2.56 -14.61
C ASP A 128 -13.96 -1.72 -15.65
N GLU A 129 -13.81 -0.38 -15.67
CA GLU A 129 -14.43 0.44 -16.71
C GLU A 129 -13.59 0.50 -18.00
N PRO A 130 -14.16 0.20 -19.19
CA PRO A 130 -13.51 0.34 -20.49
C PRO A 130 -13.38 1.83 -20.87
N GLY A 131 -12.57 2.58 -20.14
CA GLY A 131 -12.46 4.03 -20.30
C GLY A 131 -11.16 4.67 -19.80
N PHE A 132 -10.38 3.97 -18.97
CA PHE A 132 -9.06 4.46 -18.56
C PHE A 132 -8.03 4.18 -19.66
N LYS A 133 -7.95 5.06 -20.65
CA LYS A 133 -6.84 5.06 -21.60
C LYS A 133 -5.56 5.39 -20.85
N GLU A 134 -4.65 4.41 -20.79
CA GLU A 134 -3.25 4.60 -20.42
C GLU A 134 -2.69 5.81 -21.20
N ALA A 135 -2.43 6.91 -20.50
CA ALA A 135 -1.58 7.99 -21.01
C ALA A 135 -0.12 7.53 -20.86
N GLY A 136 0.28 6.56 -21.67
CA GLY A 136 1.62 5.94 -21.64
C GLY A 136 1.84 5.09 -22.88
N GLY A 137 2.21 5.73 -23.99
CA GLY A 137 2.45 5.05 -25.25
C GLY A 137 3.62 4.08 -25.19
N HIS A 138 3.33 2.79 -25.32
CA HIS A 138 4.27 1.83 -25.87
C HIS A 138 3.77 1.39 -27.25
N ASN A 139 4.47 1.87 -28.27
CA ASN A 139 4.34 1.48 -29.66
C ASN A 139 4.76 0.00 -29.83
N CYS A 140 3.87 -0.94 -29.53
CA CYS A 140 4.04 -2.32 -29.98
C CYS A 140 3.60 -2.38 -31.44
N LYS A 141 4.59 -2.32 -32.33
CA LYS A 141 4.45 -2.42 -33.78
C LYS A 141 3.51 -3.58 -34.14
N LYS A 142 2.41 -3.26 -34.82
CA LYS A 142 1.61 -4.24 -35.55
C LYS A 142 2.51 -4.86 -36.64
N HIS A 143 3.00 -6.08 -36.44
CA HIS A 143 3.45 -6.91 -37.54
C HIS A 143 2.21 -7.47 -38.26
N LYS A 144 1.75 -6.74 -39.28
CA LYS A 144 1.23 -7.30 -40.53
C LYS A 144 2.49 -7.61 -41.39
N GLN A 145 2.65 -8.65 -42.21
CA GLN A 145 1.76 -9.56 -42.93
C GLN A 145 2.66 -10.65 -43.57
N GLY A 146 2.08 -11.81 -43.92
CA GLY A 146 2.39 -12.47 -45.19
C GLY A 146 3.36 -13.65 -45.17
N LEU A 147 2.82 -14.87 -45.23
CA LEU A 147 2.93 -15.80 -46.37
C LEU A 147 1.84 -16.87 -46.24
#